data_AF-A0A1B6D493-F1
#
_entry.id   AF-A0A1B6D493-F1
#
_cell.length_a   1.000
_cell.length_b   1.000
_cell.length_c   1.000
_cell.angle_alpha   90.00
_cell.angle_beta   90.00
_cell.angle_gamma   90.00
#
_symmetry.space_group_name_H-M   'P 1'
#
loop_
_entity.id
_entity.type
_entity.pdbx_description
1 polymer ?
#
loop_
_entity_poly.entity_id
_entity_poly.type
_entity_poly.pdbx_seq_one_letter_code
_entity_poly.pdbx_strand_id
1 'polypeptide(L)'
;MEDGEPKKTWSELKQVVCELRRQLSSLSTVIPSSILFRQFCDVRARIYFLSTLSSGWETTLLYTDVNLIDPKVGKLAWQPVIESNFQSVSLSNRYSREEQLMLERKRLATWGITSYELHRESGKLVFPAASTLFQCTDSGYSNGPLFPAELRMTSSGPKILPQICPTNPDLVAYICNADIWVTHTLTGSTQRLTYAHKGGRNLADDPLAAGIPSYVMQEEFNRYQGYWWQPITKDGIYRILYEETDESDVKIYSFPSCNSNTSGEIEQYRFPRAGTPNSKSNLKLLEFRLSEGMQIIDVHNLELQYPLSHLFPWMEYLVRVDWSPNPELYLWVQLLDRRQQRLELVLISLDNFVEPPPNVYHNENHLDSMESPLVIWTETSDIWMNVIKKIM
;
A
#
# COMPACT_ATOMS: atom_id res chain seq x y z
N MET A 1 -56.15 21.79 15.23
CA MET A 1 -56.29 20.57 14.42
C MET A 1 -54.97 20.44 13.69
N GLU A 2 -54.04 19.68 14.28
CA GLU A 2 -52.77 19.37 13.61
C GLU A 2 -53.07 18.28 12.58
N ASP A 3 -52.93 18.63 11.31
CA ASP A 3 -52.93 17.70 10.18
C ASP A 3 -51.74 16.74 10.34
N GLY A 4 -51.99 15.58 10.94
CA GLY A 4 -51.03 14.48 10.93
C GLY A 4 -50.93 13.93 9.52
N GLU A 5 -49.75 14.04 8.89
CA GLU A 5 -49.51 13.46 7.57
C GLU A 5 -49.99 12.00 7.53
N PRO A 6 -50.71 11.57 6.46
CA PRO A 6 -51.19 10.20 6.35
C PRO A 6 -50.01 9.22 6.38
N LYS A 7 -50.12 8.19 7.24
CA LYS A 7 -49.09 7.14 7.34
C LYS A 7 -48.98 6.40 6.01
N LYS A 8 -47.83 6.57 5.36
CA LYS A 8 -47.49 5.90 4.10
C LYS A 8 -47.31 4.39 4.30
N THR A 9 -47.68 3.60 3.30
CA THR A 9 -47.39 2.16 3.27
C THR A 9 -45.91 1.89 3.00
N TRP A 10 -45.43 0.67 3.27
CA TRP A 10 -44.05 0.28 2.94
C TRP A 10 -43.71 0.48 1.46
N SER A 11 -44.64 0.14 0.56
CA SER A 11 -44.46 0.30 -0.88
C SER A 11 -44.35 1.77 -1.29
N GLU A 12 -45.16 2.64 -0.69
CA GLU A 12 -45.10 4.09 -0.92
C GLU A 12 -43.79 4.67 -0.39
N LEU A 13 -43.34 4.27 0.80
CA LEU A 13 -42.05 4.67 1.35
C LEU A 13 -40.89 4.23 0.46
N LYS A 14 -40.93 2.98 -0.04
CA LYS A 14 -39.94 2.46 -0.98
C LYS A 14 -39.89 3.31 -2.25
N GLN A 15 -41.05 3.66 -2.81
CA GLN A 15 -41.12 4.48 -4.03
C GLN A 15 -40.58 5.90 -3.80
N VAL A 16 -40.93 6.52 -2.68
CA VAL A 16 -40.39 7.84 -2.29
C VAL A 16 -38.87 7.80 -2.19
N VAL A 17 -38.29 6.78 -1.54
CA VAL A 17 -36.83 6.62 -1.43
C VAL A 17 -36.19 6.36 -2.78
N CYS A 18 -36.80 5.55 -3.66
CA CYS A 18 -36.30 5.31 -5.02
C CYS A 18 -36.27 6.60 -5.85
N GLU A 19 -37.33 7.40 -5.79
CA GLU A 19 -37.39 8.68 -6.51
C GLU A 19 -36.36 9.68 -5.99
N LEU A 20 -36.23 9.78 -4.66
CA LEU A 20 -35.24 10.64 -4.03
C LEU A 20 -33.81 10.24 -4.43
N ARG A 21 -33.48 8.94 -4.41
CA ARG A 21 -32.18 8.43 -4.89
C ARG A 21 -31.94 8.74 -6.37
N ARG A 22 -32.98 8.64 -7.21
CA ARG A 22 -32.88 8.97 -8.63
C ARG A 22 -32.60 10.46 -8.87
N GLN A 23 -33.17 11.34 -8.06
CA GLN A 23 -32.90 12.77 -8.13
C GLN A 23 -31.48 13.10 -7.66
N LEU A 24 -31.08 12.49 -6.53
CA LEU A 24 -29.77 12.71 -5.91
C LEU A 24 -28.61 12.01 -6.64
N SER A 25 -28.86 11.02 -7.49
CA SER A 25 -27.79 10.31 -8.21
C SER A 25 -26.98 11.25 -9.11
N SER A 26 -27.63 12.29 -9.65
CA SER A 26 -26.97 13.32 -10.46
C SER A 26 -26.04 14.25 -9.66
N LEU A 27 -26.26 14.36 -8.33
CA LEU A 27 -25.43 15.13 -7.41
C LEU A 27 -24.24 14.32 -6.88
N SER A 28 -24.29 13.00 -7.01
CA SER A 28 -23.19 12.10 -6.64
C SER A 28 -22.07 12.20 -7.68
N THR A 29 -21.37 13.33 -7.71
CA THR A 29 -20.18 13.49 -8.54
C THR A 29 -19.00 12.81 -7.87
N VAL A 30 -18.37 11.87 -8.57
CA VAL A 30 -17.12 11.26 -8.11
C VAL A 30 -16.01 12.31 -8.15
N ILE A 31 -15.44 12.61 -6.98
CA ILE A 31 -14.33 13.55 -6.85
C ILE A 31 -13.06 12.85 -7.36
N PRO A 32 -12.26 13.50 -8.24
CA PRO A 32 -10.96 12.98 -8.63
C PRO A 32 -10.08 12.65 -7.42
N SER A 33 -9.47 11.47 -7.44
CA SER A 33 -8.60 10.99 -6.36
C SER A 33 -7.23 10.58 -6.90
N SER A 34 -6.27 10.36 -6.01
CA SER A 34 -4.90 9.91 -6.35
C SER A 34 -4.25 10.79 -7.43
N ILE A 35 -4.23 12.10 -7.20
CA ILE A 35 -3.76 13.08 -8.17
C ILE A 35 -2.22 13.09 -8.21
N LEU A 36 -1.64 12.84 -9.38
CA LEU A 36 -0.19 12.87 -9.60
C LEU A 36 0.16 13.78 -10.76
N PHE A 37 1.27 14.51 -10.61
CA PHE A 37 1.71 15.50 -11.58
C PHE A 37 2.98 15.02 -12.28
N ARG A 38 3.04 15.21 -13.60
CA ARG A 38 4.24 15.05 -14.40
C ARG A 38 4.46 16.27 -15.26
N GLN A 39 5.62 16.88 -15.13
CA GLN A 39 6.00 18.06 -15.90
C GLN A 39 6.84 17.63 -17.11
N PHE A 40 6.54 18.22 -18.26
CA PHE A 40 7.29 18.06 -19.50
C PHE A 40 8.14 19.30 -19.78
N CYS A 41 9.20 19.13 -20.57
CA CYS A 41 10.08 20.22 -20.98
C CYS A 41 9.33 21.36 -21.71
N ASP A 42 8.24 21.03 -22.40
CA ASP A 42 7.44 21.97 -23.21
C ASP A 42 6.48 22.84 -22.38
N VAL A 43 6.77 23.04 -21.09
CA VAL A 43 5.95 23.85 -20.15
C VAL A 43 4.53 23.31 -19.90
N ARG A 44 4.27 22.09 -20.39
CA ARG A 44 3.04 21.34 -20.13
C ARG A 44 3.20 20.51 -18.86
N ALA A 45 2.20 20.54 -18.00
CA ALA A 45 2.05 19.60 -16.89
C ALA A 45 0.85 18.70 -17.17
N ARG A 46 1.07 17.39 -17.12
CA ARG A 46 -0.01 16.40 -17.16
C ARG A 46 -0.37 16.01 -15.74
N ILE A 47 -1.66 16.05 -15.46
CA ILE A 47 -2.24 15.70 -14.17
C ILE A 47 -2.97 14.38 -14.37
N TYR A 48 -2.47 13.31 -13.75
CA TYR A 48 -3.11 11.99 -13.71
C TYR A 48 -3.99 11.88 -12.47
N PHE A 49 -5.14 11.23 -12.58
CA PHE A 49 -6.07 11.03 -11.47
C PHE A 49 -7.03 9.87 -11.74
N LEU A 50 -7.58 9.31 -10.67
CA LEU A 50 -8.65 8.31 -10.74
C LEU A 50 -10.01 8.99 -10.62
N SER A 51 -10.89 8.71 -11.57
CA SER A 51 -12.30 9.13 -11.50
C SER A 51 -13.16 8.26 -12.43
N THR A 52 -14.47 8.49 -12.39
CA THR A 52 -15.45 7.84 -13.27
C THR A 52 -15.84 8.82 -14.39
N LEU A 53 -15.84 8.35 -15.64
CA LEU A 53 -16.42 9.13 -16.74
C LEU A 53 -17.93 9.24 -16.57
N SER A 54 -18.54 10.32 -17.07
CA SER A 54 -19.94 10.74 -16.80
C SER A 54 -21.05 9.72 -17.13
N SER A 55 -20.72 8.61 -17.77
CA SER A 55 -21.64 7.52 -18.11
C SER A 55 -21.22 6.15 -17.56
N GLY A 56 -20.12 6.08 -16.82
CA GLY A 56 -19.54 4.84 -16.29
C GLY A 56 -19.66 4.72 -14.77
N TRP A 57 -19.77 3.49 -14.29
CA TRP A 57 -19.71 3.14 -12.87
C TRP A 57 -18.30 2.71 -12.44
N GLU A 58 -17.39 2.58 -13.40
CA GLU A 58 -16.04 2.08 -13.21
C GLU A 58 -15.04 3.23 -13.12
N THR A 59 -14.24 3.19 -12.06
CA THR A 59 -13.12 4.12 -11.85
C THR A 59 -11.99 3.72 -12.77
N THR A 60 -11.53 4.68 -13.56
CA THR A 60 -10.43 4.48 -14.50
C THR A 60 -9.39 5.59 -14.35
N LEU A 61 -8.24 5.38 -14.98
CA LEU A 61 -7.16 6.34 -14.99
C LEU A 61 -7.40 7.39 -16.07
N LEU A 62 -7.51 8.64 -15.63
CA LEU A 62 -7.73 9.81 -16.48
C LEU A 62 -6.54 10.76 -16.35
N TYR A 63 -6.38 11.61 -17.36
CA TYR A 63 -5.43 12.70 -17.32
C TYR A 63 -6.04 13.99 -17.87
N THR A 64 -5.41 15.10 -17.52
CA THR A 64 -5.65 16.39 -18.16
C THR A 64 -4.35 17.17 -18.28
N ASP A 65 -4.20 17.89 -19.39
CA ASP A 65 -3.01 18.69 -19.68
C ASP A 65 -3.26 20.15 -19.33
N VAL A 66 -2.34 20.73 -18.56
CA VAL A 66 -2.34 22.14 -18.16
C VAL A 66 -1.09 22.81 -18.69
N ASN A 67 -1.25 23.97 -19.32
CA ASN A 67 -0.13 24.83 -19.68
C ASN A 67 0.25 25.68 -18.46
N LEU A 68 1.50 25.62 -18.03
CA LEU A 68 1.98 26.34 -16.84
C LEU A 68 2.18 27.84 -17.06
N ILE A 69 2.33 28.30 -18.32
CA ILE A 69 2.52 29.73 -18.66
C ILE A 69 1.18 30.43 -18.86
N ASP A 70 0.27 29.78 -19.59
CA ASP A 70 -1.08 30.30 -19.83
C ASP A 70 -2.12 29.28 -19.34
N PRO A 71 -2.34 29.22 -18.01
CA PRO A 71 -3.32 28.31 -17.45
C PRO A 71 -4.70 28.73 -17.94
N LYS A 72 -5.28 27.94 -18.85
CA LYS A 72 -6.65 28.14 -19.33
C LYS A 72 -7.59 28.23 -18.14
N VAL A 73 -8.20 29.40 -17.93
CA VAL A 73 -9.25 29.60 -16.94
C VAL A 73 -10.54 28.99 -17.50
N GLY A 74 -10.81 27.73 -17.18
CA GLY A 74 -11.98 27.01 -17.70
C GLY A 74 -12.05 25.55 -17.27
N LYS A 75 -13.06 24.82 -17.78
CA LYS A 75 -13.19 23.37 -17.54
C LYS A 75 -12.06 22.62 -18.24
N LEU A 76 -11.26 21.92 -17.45
CA LEU A 76 -10.23 21.02 -17.96
C LEU A 76 -10.87 19.79 -18.60
N ALA A 77 -10.49 19.47 -19.82
CA ALA A 77 -10.98 18.29 -20.51
C ALA A 77 -10.33 17.04 -19.91
N TRP A 78 -11.14 16.08 -19.49
CA TRP A 78 -10.67 14.80 -18.96
C TRP A 78 -10.49 13.82 -20.11
N GLN A 79 -9.30 13.26 -20.23
CA GLN A 79 -8.94 12.29 -21.26
C GLN A 79 -8.61 10.94 -20.62
N PRO A 80 -9.08 9.83 -21.19
CA PRO A 80 -8.73 8.51 -20.68
C PRO A 80 -7.25 8.21 -20.97
N VAL A 81 -6.51 7.77 -19.94
CA VAL A 81 -5.13 7.27 -20.13
C VAL A 81 -5.17 5.91 -20.81
N ILE A 82 -6.16 5.09 -20.48
CA ILE A 82 -6.29 3.69 -20.88
C ILE A 82 -7.48 3.55 -21.82
N GLU A 83 -7.40 2.65 -22.81
CA GLU A 83 -8.55 2.39 -23.69
C GLU A 83 -9.76 1.85 -22.91
N SER A 84 -10.95 2.30 -23.31
CA SER A 84 -12.22 1.92 -22.68
C SER A 84 -12.60 0.45 -22.88
N ASN A 85 -11.96 -0.25 -23.82
CA ASN A 85 -12.16 -1.68 -24.08
C ASN A 85 -11.30 -2.57 -23.17
N PHE A 86 -10.55 -2.00 -22.22
CA PHE A 86 -9.80 -2.75 -21.23
C PHE A 86 -10.77 -3.50 -20.29
N GLN A 87 -11.18 -4.70 -20.72
CA GLN A 87 -12.25 -5.52 -20.14
C GLN A 87 -11.83 -6.28 -18.87
N SER A 88 -10.66 -5.99 -18.28
CA SER A 88 -10.10 -6.80 -17.19
C SER A 88 -10.94 -6.74 -15.91
N VAL A 89 -11.62 -5.63 -15.62
CA VAL A 89 -12.43 -5.50 -14.40
C VAL A 89 -13.77 -6.27 -14.50
N SER A 90 -14.25 -6.57 -15.71
CA SER A 90 -15.57 -7.18 -15.92
C SER A 90 -15.60 -8.71 -15.88
N LEU A 91 -14.45 -9.41 -15.95
CA LEU A 91 -14.43 -10.86 -16.17
C LEU A 91 -14.40 -11.70 -14.88
N SER A 92 -14.09 -11.10 -13.74
CA SER A 92 -14.26 -11.75 -12.44
C SER A 92 -14.74 -10.74 -11.43
N ASN A 93 -16.06 -10.71 -11.20
CA ASN A 93 -16.71 -10.01 -10.10
C ASN A 93 -16.33 -10.59 -8.71
N ARG A 94 -15.10 -11.09 -8.58
CA ARG A 94 -14.53 -11.76 -7.43
C ARG A 94 -13.16 -11.11 -7.17
N TYR A 95 -13.18 -9.99 -6.47
CA TYR A 95 -11.99 -9.54 -5.76
C TYR A 95 -11.49 -10.70 -4.90
N SER A 96 -10.17 -10.84 -4.79
CA SER A 96 -9.62 -11.73 -3.78
C SER A 96 -10.05 -11.25 -2.39
N ARG A 97 -9.99 -12.14 -1.40
CA ARG A 97 -10.32 -11.78 -0.01
C ARG A 97 -9.44 -10.65 0.50
N GLU A 98 -8.15 -10.70 0.19
CA GLU A 98 -7.14 -9.71 0.54
C GLU A 98 -7.43 -8.36 -0.11
N GLU A 99 -7.83 -8.36 -1.39
CA GLU A 99 -8.23 -7.14 -2.11
C GLU A 99 -9.49 -6.52 -1.49
N GLN A 100 -10.52 -7.34 -1.24
CA GLN A 100 -11.77 -6.87 -0.63
C GLN A 100 -11.52 -6.23 0.74
N LEU A 101 -10.78 -6.91 1.63
CA LEU A 101 -10.47 -6.39 2.95
C LEU A 101 -9.63 -5.09 2.88
N MET A 102 -8.71 -5.00 1.92
CA MET A 102 -7.95 -3.76 1.70
C MET A 102 -8.86 -2.61 1.25
N LEU A 103 -9.82 -2.87 0.36
CA LEU A 103 -10.77 -1.85 -0.12
C LEU A 103 -11.69 -1.38 1.00
N GLU A 104 -12.18 -2.29 1.85
CA GLU A 104 -12.98 -1.96 3.04
C GLU A 104 -12.21 -1.03 3.99
N ARG A 105 -10.95 -1.36 4.31
CA ARG A 105 -10.09 -0.56 5.20
C ARG A 105 -9.69 0.79 4.60
N LYS A 106 -9.58 0.88 3.28
CA LYS A 106 -9.37 2.15 2.55
C LYS A 106 -10.67 2.94 2.37
N ARG A 107 -11.82 2.36 2.72
CA ARG A 107 -13.17 2.92 2.53
C ARG A 107 -13.46 3.26 1.07
N LEU A 108 -12.95 2.43 0.15
CA LEU A 108 -13.14 2.58 -1.28
C LEU A 108 -14.30 1.69 -1.73
N ALA A 109 -15.45 2.30 -1.98
CA ALA A 109 -16.65 1.63 -2.48
C ALA A 109 -16.73 1.60 -4.03
N THR A 110 -15.73 2.15 -4.72
CA THR A 110 -15.70 2.25 -6.18
C THR A 110 -15.15 1.00 -6.83
N TRP A 111 -15.76 0.58 -7.93
CA TRP A 111 -15.22 -0.50 -8.77
C TRP A 111 -14.21 0.05 -9.77
N GLY A 112 -13.28 -0.81 -10.24
CA GLY A 112 -12.27 -0.44 -11.23
C GLY A 112 -10.87 -0.30 -10.65
N ILE A 113 -10.07 0.57 -11.26
CA ILE A 113 -8.71 0.88 -10.81
C ILE A 113 -8.80 1.69 -9.51
N THR A 114 -8.34 1.11 -8.41
CA THR A 114 -8.46 1.70 -7.06
C THR A 114 -7.19 2.42 -6.61
N SER A 115 -6.05 2.10 -7.21
CA SER A 115 -4.76 2.75 -6.99
C SER A 115 -3.91 2.61 -8.24
N TYR A 116 -2.95 3.50 -8.41
CA TYR A 116 -1.93 3.41 -9.44
C TYR A 116 -0.67 4.09 -8.94
N GLU A 117 0.42 3.82 -9.62
CA GLU A 117 1.70 4.42 -9.35
C GLU A 117 2.29 4.97 -10.64
N LEU A 118 3.05 6.06 -10.51
CA LEU A 118 3.68 6.76 -11.61
C LEU A 118 5.16 6.97 -11.32
N HIS A 119 6.02 6.42 -12.17
CA HIS A 119 7.41 6.81 -12.23
C HIS A 119 7.54 8.09 -13.09
N ARG A 120 7.85 9.22 -12.45
CA ARG A 120 7.74 10.55 -13.06
C ARG A 120 8.66 10.74 -14.26
N GLU A 121 9.88 10.22 -14.19
CA GLU A 121 10.91 10.41 -15.23
C GLU A 121 10.57 9.61 -16.49
N SER A 122 10.36 8.29 -16.35
CA SER A 122 10.04 7.41 -17.47
C SER A 122 8.58 7.54 -17.97
N GLY A 123 7.66 8.02 -17.14
CA GLY A 123 6.23 8.03 -17.47
C GLY A 123 5.56 6.66 -17.36
N LYS A 124 6.23 5.70 -16.69
CA LYS A 124 5.70 4.37 -16.46
C LYS A 124 4.60 4.43 -15.41
N LEU A 125 3.49 3.78 -15.72
CA LEU A 125 2.33 3.63 -14.86
C LEU A 125 2.16 2.15 -14.55
N VAL A 126 1.94 1.82 -13.28
CA VAL A 126 1.63 0.47 -12.82
C VAL A 126 0.37 0.52 -11.95
N PHE A 127 -0.55 -0.41 -12.16
CA PHE A 127 -1.78 -0.47 -11.38
C PHE A 127 -2.29 -1.92 -11.26
N PRO A 128 -2.92 -2.27 -10.13
CA PRO A 128 -3.57 -3.56 -9.96
C PRO A 128 -4.94 -3.58 -10.66
N ALA A 129 -5.23 -4.68 -11.35
CA ALA A 129 -6.56 -4.98 -11.89
C ALA A 129 -6.73 -6.51 -11.98
N ALA A 130 -7.93 -7.03 -11.69
CA ALA A 130 -8.25 -8.47 -11.74
C ALA A 130 -7.25 -9.37 -11.00
N SER A 131 -6.80 -8.96 -9.80
CA SER A 131 -5.81 -9.66 -9.00
C SER A 131 -4.43 -9.84 -9.66
N THR A 132 -4.17 -9.14 -10.77
CA THR A 132 -2.85 -9.05 -11.43
C THR A 132 -2.41 -7.60 -11.56
N LEU A 133 -1.19 -7.38 -12.08
CA LEU A 133 -0.63 -6.04 -12.28
C LEU A 133 -0.53 -5.74 -13.77
N PHE A 134 -0.92 -4.52 -14.13
CA PHE A 134 -0.82 -4.00 -15.48
C PHE A 134 0.15 -2.83 -15.52
N GLN A 135 0.84 -2.67 -16.64
CA GLN A 135 1.73 -1.55 -16.91
C GLN A 135 1.39 -0.85 -18.21
N CYS A 136 1.59 0.46 -18.25
CA CYS A 136 1.66 1.23 -19.49
C CYS A 136 2.73 2.31 -19.36
N THR A 137 3.23 2.82 -20.48
CA THR A 137 4.19 3.93 -20.47
C THR A 137 3.60 5.07 -21.26
N ASP A 138 3.38 6.19 -20.59
CA ASP A 138 2.94 7.41 -21.25
C ASP A 138 4.17 8.21 -21.69
N SER A 139 4.33 8.42 -22.99
CA SER A 139 5.42 9.26 -23.52
C SER A 139 5.13 10.76 -23.37
N GLY A 140 3.87 11.15 -23.14
CA GLY A 140 3.42 12.55 -23.12
C GLY A 140 3.16 13.17 -24.50
N TYR A 141 3.57 12.49 -25.57
CA TYR A 141 3.42 12.96 -26.96
C TYR A 141 2.43 12.11 -27.77
N SER A 142 2.03 10.95 -27.26
CA SER A 142 0.97 10.12 -27.83
C SER A 142 -0.41 10.73 -27.54
N ASN A 143 -1.14 11.09 -28.59
CA ASN A 143 -2.47 11.72 -28.52
C ASN A 143 -3.63 10.71 -28.44
N GLY A 144 -3.40 9.52 -27.87
CA GLY A 144 -4.40 8.46 -27.81
C GLY A 144 -4.33 7.66 -26.51
N PRO A 145 -5.42 6.94 -26.18
CA PRO A 145 -5.41 6.02 -25.04
C PRO A 145 -4.36 4.92 -25.22
N LEU A 146 -3.76 4.51 -24.10
CA LEU A 146 -2.74 3.48 -24.05
C LEU A 146 -3.37 2.10 -23.89
N PHE A 147 -2.70 1.09 -24.44
CA PHE A 147 -3.00 -0.32 -24.20
C PHE A 147 -2.13 -0.82 -23.05
N PRO A 148 -2.71 -1.16 -21.90
CA PRO A 148 -1.96 -1.67 -20.77
C PRO A 148 -1.57 -3.12 -21.04
N ALA A 149 -0.30 -3.44 -20.79
CA ALA A 149 0.23 -4.79 -20.88
C ALA A 149 0.17 -5.44 -19.49
N GLU A 150 -0.31 -6.68 -19.41
CA GLU A 150 -0.22 -7.47 -18.19
C GLU A 150 1.25 -7.81 -17.89
N LEU A 151 1.65 -7.62 -16.63
CA LEU A 151 2.98 -8.02 -16.17
C LEU A 151 3.07 -9.55 -16.09
N ARG A 152 4.07 -10.12 -16.77
CA ARG A 152 4.34 -11.56 -16.69
C ARG A 152 4.98 -11.88 -15.36
N MET A 153 4.26 -12.61 -14.51
CA MET A 153 4.65 -12.91 -13.14
C MET A 153 4.43 -14.39 -12.84
N THR A 154 5.36 -15.02 -12.13
CA THR A 154 5.29 -16.46 -11.80
C THR A 154 4.52 -16.76 -10.52
N SER A 155 4.29 -15.76 -9.67
CA SER A 155 3.61 -15.90 -8.38
C SER A 155 2.11 -16.18 -8.54
N SER A 156 1.62 -17.19 -7.82
CA SER A 156 0.19 -17.50 -7.70
C SER A 156 -0.44 -16.76 -6.52
N GLY A 157 -1.61 -16.13 -6.72
CA GLY A 157 -2.29 -15.30 -5.73
C GLY A 157 -2.52 -13.85 -6.21
N PRO A 158 -3.26 -13.04 -5.45
CA PRO A 158 -3.51 -11.63 -5.76
C PRO A 158 -2.26 -10.78 -5.53
N LYS A 159 -2.03 -9.82 -6.42
CA LYS A 159 -0.89 -8.90 -6.34
C LYS A 159 -1.39 -7.56 -5.87
N ILE A 160 -1.04 -7.20 -4.64
CA ILE A 160 -1.53 -5.99 -3.98
C ILE A 160 -0.37 -5.05 -3.68
N LEU A 161 -0.72 -3.76 -3.51
CA LEU A 161 0.21 -2.69 -3.12
C LEU A 161 1.48 -2.65 -4.00
N PRO A 162 1.37 -2.53 -5.33
CA PRO A 162 2.55 -2.43 -6.19
C PRO A 162 3.34 -1.13 -5.92
N GLN A 163 4.66 -1.22 -6.02
CA GLN A 163 5.61 -0.12 -5.97
C GLN A 163 6.73 -0.24 -7.01
N ILE A 164 6.89 0.75 -7.87
CA ILE A 164 7.95 0.93 -8.85
C ILE A 164 9.18 1.43 -8.10
N CYS A 165 10.33 0.81 -8.39
CA CYS A 165 11.58 1.27 -7.83
C CYS A 165 11.89 2.70 -8.34
N PRO A 166 12.17 3.67 -7.45
CA PRO A 166 12.44 5.06 -7.83
C PRO A 166 13.67 5.24 -8.73
N THR A 167 14.65 4.34 -8.65
CA THR A 167 15.93 4.44 -9.38
C THR A 167 15.95 3.58 -10.63
N ASN A 168 15.08 2.57 -10.72
CA ASN A 168 14.97 1.68 -11.86
C ASN A 168 13.49 1.40 -12.17
N PRO A 169 12.90 2.05 -13.18
CA PRO A 169 11.49 1.88 -13.50
C PRO A 169 11.14 0.46 -13.93
N ASP A 170 12.12 -0.37 -14.31
CA ASP A 170 11.88 -1.74 -14.74
C ASP A 170 11.67 -2.72 -13.60
N LEU A 171 11.97 -2.32 -12.35
CA LEU A 171 11.69 -3.09 -11.14
C LEU A 171 10.37 -2.66 -10.49
N VAL A 172 9.53 -3.64 -10.21
CA VAL A 172 8.26 -3.45 -9.49
C VAL A 172 8.20 -4.43 -8.32
N ALA A 173 8.12 -3.90 -7.10
CA ALA A 173 7.80 -4.66 -5.90
C ALA A 173 6.29 -4.76 -5.75
N TYR A 174 5.83 -5.85 -5.14
CA TYR A 174 4.43 -6.06 -4.80
C TYR A 174 4.33 -7.10 -3.70
N ILE A 175 3.15 -7.16 -3.07
CA ILE A 175 2.85 -8.18 -2.08
C ILE A 175 2.03 -9.29 -2.72
N CYS A 176 2.43 -10.53 -2.47
CA CYS A 176 1.69 -11.72 -2.87
C CYS A 176 1.82 -12.79 -1.78
N ASN A 177 0.69 -13.29 -1.29
CA ASN A 177 0.61 -14.24 -0.17
C ASN A 177 1.43 -13.80 1.06
N ALA A 178 1.19 -12.57 1.54
CA ALA A 178 1.84 -12.02 2.74
C ALA A 178 3.38 -11.95 2.71
N ASP A 179 3.98 -11.97 1.53
CA ASP A 179 5.41 -11.74 1.32
C ASP A 179 5.67 -10.75 0.18
N ILE A 180 6.87 -10.18 0.21
CA ILE A 180 7.39 -9.23 -0.77
C ILE A 180 7.98 -9.99 -1.94
N TRP A 181 7.54 -9.60 -3.13
CA TRP A 181 8.05 -10.08 -4.40
C TRP A 181 8.52 -8.91 -5.24
N VAL A 182 9.53 -9.14 -6.07
CA VAL A 182 10.01 -8.17 -7.05
C VAL A 182 10.00 -8.81 -8.42
N THR A 183 9.51 -8.06 -9.41
CA THR A 183 9.50 -8.47 -10.81
C THR A 183 10.24 -7.45 -11.65
N HIS A 184 11.07 -7.95 -12.57
CA HIS A 184 11.69 -7.15 -13.61
C HIS A 184 10.83 -7.20 -14.87
N THR A 185 10.17 -6.09 -15.15
CA THR A 185 9.08 -5.97 -16.12
C THR A 185 9.46 -6.28 -17.58
N LEU A 186 10.72 -6.06 -17.98
CA LEU A 186 11.18 -6.36 -19.35
C LEU A 186 11.44 -7.85 -19.55
N THR A 187 12.13 -8.48 -18.60
CA THR A 187 12.49 -9.91 -18.68
C THR A 187 11.38 -10.84 -18.20
N GLY A 188 10.45 -10.34 -17.38
CA GLY A 188 9.50 -11.15 -16.62
C GLY A 188 10.12 -11.94 -15.46
N SER A 189 11.42 -11.75 -15.18
CA SER A 189 12.11 -12.38 -14.05
C SER A 189 11.46 -11.94 -12.75
N THR A 190 10.94 -12.90 -11.98
CA THR A 190 10.16 -12.65 -10.77
C THR A 190 10.77 -13.46 -9.63
N GLN A 191 11.02 -12.81 -8.49
CA GLN A 191 11.61 -13.44 -7.32
C GLN A 191 10.88 -13.04 -6.04
N ARG A 192 10.66 -14.04 -5.18
CA ARG A 192 10.20 -13.86 -3.80
C ARG A 192 11.38 -13.45 -2.95
N LEU A 193 11.28 -12.32 -2.25
CA LEU A 193 12.39 -11.79 -1.44
C LEU A 193 12.26 -12.16 0.04
N THR A 194 11.03 -12.29 0.53
CA THR A 194 10.75 -12.66 1.92
C THR A 194 10.02 -13.99 2.02
N TYR A 195 10.23 -14.71 3.13
CA TYR A 195 9.67 -16.03 3.38
C TYR A 195 9.00 -16.10 4.75
N ALA A 196 8.31 -15.03 5.15
CA ALA A 196 7.60 -14.95 6.43
C ALA A 196 6.37 -15.86 6.42
N HIS A 197 5.62 -15.86 5.32
CA HIS A 197 4.40 -16.64 5.17
C HIS A 197 4.70 -18.09 4.76
N LYS A 198 4.19 -19.05 5.53
CA LYS A 198 4.44 -20.49 5.31
C LYS A 198 3.41 -21.16 4.41
N GLY A 199 2.32 -20.47 4.06
CA GLY A 199 1.25 -21.01 3.21
C GLY A 199 0.38 -22.05 3.94
N GLY A 200 0.32 -21.97 5.27
CA GLY A 200 -0.48 -22.89 6.08
C GLY A 200 -1.99 -22.70 5.88
N ARG A 201 -2.78 -23.77 5.98
CA ARG A 201 -4.26 -23.68 5.91
C ARG A 201 -4.88 -23.02 7.13
N ASN A 202 -4.20 -23.09 8.28
CA ASN A 202 -4.68 -22.53 9.53
C ASN A 202 -3.99 -21.20 9.81
N LEU A 203 -4.78 -20.17 10.09
CA LEU A 203 -4.27 -18.86 10.47
C LEU A 203 -3.39 -18.92 11.74
N ALA A 204 -3.64 -19.88 12.63
CA ALA A 204 -2.89 -20.09 13.86
C ALA A 204 -1.42 -20.49 13.61
N ASP A 205 -1.17 -21.26 12.56
CA ASP A 205 0.16 -21.84 12.27
C ASP A 205 1.04 -20.90 11.41
N ASP A 206 0.48 -19.78 10.96
CA ASP A 206 1.10 -18.82 10.04
C ASP A 206 0.82 -17.36 10.47
N PRO A 207 1.45 -16.89 11.56
CA PRO A 207 1.17 -15.57 12.14
C PRO A 207 1.97 -14.41 11.53
N LEU A 208 2.95 -14.70 10.66
CA LEU A 208 3.91 -13.72 10.18
C LEU A 208 3.52 -13.20 8.79
N ALA A 209 3.69 -11.90 8.57
CA ALA A 209 3.51 -11.26 7.28
C ALA A 209 4.62 -10.23 7.03
N ALA A 210 5.20 -10.21 5.84
CA ALA A 210 6.22 -9.26 5.43
C ALA A 210 5.65 -8.21 4.47
N GLY A 211 5.90 -6.93 4.76
CA GLY A 211 5.47 -5.81 3.92
C GLY A 211 3.97 -5.46 4.04
N ILE A 212 3.24 -6.15 4.92
CA ILE A 212 1.83 -5.88 5.23
C ILE A 212 1.72 -5.34 6.66
N PRO A 213 1.16 -4.13 6.85
CA PRO A 213 0.88 -3.60 8.18
C PRO A 213 -0.29 -4.34 8.84
N SER A 214 -0.31 -4.43 10.18
CA SER A 214 -1.38 -5.10 10.91
C SER A 214 -2.75 -4.46 10.73
N TYR A 215 -3.81 -5.17 11.13
CA TYR A 215 -5.20 -4.67 11.05
C TYR A 215 -5.36 -3.28 11.68
N VAL A 216 -4.80 -3.07 12.88
CA VAL A 216 -4.90 -1.80 13.63
C VAL A 216 -4.21 -0.66 12.87
N MET A 217 -3.06 -0.93 12.24
CA MET A 217 -2.33 0.07 11.47
C MET A 217 -3.14 0.55 10.26
N GLN A 218 -3.88 -0.36 9.63
CA GLN A 218 -4.73 -0.04 8.48
C GLN A 218 -6.01 0.71 8.91
N GLU A 219 -6.71 0.23 9.94
CA GLU A 219 -8.02 0.75 10.35
C GLU A 219 -7.92 2.06 11.16
N GLU A 220 -7.01 2.11 12.13
CA GLU A 220 -6.94 3.21 13.11
C GLU A 220 -5.91 4.28 12.71
N PHE A 221 -4.82 3.89 12.04
CA PHE A 221 -3.71 4.78 11.71
C PHE A 221 -3.60 5.14 10.23
N ASN A 222 -4.51 4.66 9.38
CA ASN A 222 -4.55 4.90 7.94
C ASN A 222 -3.21 4.58 7.23
N ARG A 223 -2.48 3.56 7.70
CA ARG A 223 -1.25 3.07 7.10
C ARG A 223 -1.52 1.74 6.41
N TYR A 224 -1.49 1.77 5.08
CA TYR A 224 -1.74 0.60 4.23
C TYR A 224 -0.46 0.01 3.61
N GLN A 225 0.65 0.72 3.72
CA GLN A 225 1.97 0.32 3.21
C GLN A 225 2.84 -0.20 4.36
N GLY A 226 3.52 -1.32 4.13
CA GLY A 226 4.45 -1.93 5.09
C GLY A 226 5.85 -2.15 4.53
N TYR A 227 6.15 -1.65 3.33
CA TYR A 227 7.49 -1.70 2.74
C TYR A 227 7.78 -0.43 1.94
N TRP A 228 9.04 -0.01 1.84
CA TRP A 228 9.49 1.26 1.28
C TRP A 228 10.79 1.08 0.49
N TRP A 229 10.75 1.39 -0.81
CA TRP A 229 11.94 1.42 -1.65
C TRP A 229 12.91 2.52 -1.22
N GLN A 230 14.22 2.22 -1.26
CA GLN A 230 15.23 3.25 -1.17
C GLN A 230 15.10 4.23 -2.35
N PRO A 231 15.00 5.54 -2.09
CA PRO A 231 14.73 6.52 -3.15
C PRO A 231 15.92 6.76 -4.08
N ILE A 232 17.15 6.47 -3.64
CA ILE A 232 18.38 6.66 -4.42
C ILE A 232 19.27 5.43 -4.27
N THR A 233 19.83 4.94 -5.38
CA THR A 233 20.74 3.81 -5.44
C THR A 233 21.99 4.24 -6.21
N LYS A 234 23.17 4.20 -5.58
CA LYS A 234 24.45 4.61 -6.20
C LYS A 234 25.46 3.48 -6.32
N ASP A 235 25.34 2.50 -5.44
CA ASP A 235 26.23 1.35 -5.26
C ASP A 235 25.80 0.11 -6.06
N GLY A 236 24.69 0.21 -6.81
CA GLY A 236 24.12 -0.91 -7.56
C GLY A 236 23.41 -1.95 -6.68
N ILE A 237 23.20 -1.65 -5.39
CA ILE A 237 22.47 -2.49 -4.44
C ILE A 237 21.09 -1.89 -4.24
N TYR A 238 20.07 -2.63 -4.64
CA TYR A 238 18.69 -2.23 -4.42
C TYR A 238 18.28 -2.59 -3.00
N ARG A 239 17.71 -1.60 -2.29
CA ARG A 239 17.25 -1.78 -0.92
C ARG A 239 15.76 -1.55 -0.77
N ILE A 240 15.12 -2.42 0.00
CA ILE A 240 13.71 -2.27 0.40
C ILE A 240 13.63 -2.42 1.91
N LEU A 241 13.22 -1.35 2.58
CA LEU A 241 12.87 -1.40 3.99
C LEU A 241 11.49 -2.03 4.13
N TYR A 242 11.28 -2.92 5.08
CA TYR A 242 9.96 -3.47 5.32
C TYR A 242 9.70 -3.78 6.79
N GLU A 243 8.42 -3.76 7.13
CA GLU A 243 7.89 -4.24 8.39
C GLU A 243 7.50 -5.71 8.24
N GLU A 244 8.06 -6.55 9.10
CA GLU A 244 7.55 -7.88 9.39
C GLU A 244 6.61 -7.80 10.59
N THR A 245 5.33 -8.08 10.35
CA THR A 245 4.29 -8.09 11.37
C THR A 245 4.17 -9.50 11.94
N ASP A 246 4.35 -9.63 13.25
CA ASP A 246 4.10 -10.87 14.00
C ASP A 246 2.79 -10.74 14.78
N GLU A 247 1.77 -11.47 14.33
CA GLU A 247 0.46 -11.49 14.97
C GLU A 247 0.25 -12.71 15.88
N SER A 248 1.30 -13.45 16.27
CA SER A 248 1.21 -14.70 17.05
C SER A 248 0.40 -14.57 18.33
N ASP A 249 0.61 -13.49 19.08
CA ASP A 249 -0.06 -13.22 20.35
C ASP A 249 -1.50 -12.68 20.17
N VAL A 250 -1.88 -12.29 18.95
CA VAL A 250 -3.19 -11.71 18.63
C VAL A 250 -4.25 -12.81 18.58
N LYS A 251 -5.36 -12.58 19.27
CA LYS A 251 -6.47 -13.53 19.32
C LYS A 251 -7.17 -13.67 17.97
N ILE A 252 -7.51 -14.91 17.63
CA ILE A 252 -8.27 -15.26 16.43
C ILE A 252 -9.76 -15.25 16.77
N TYR A 253 -10.53 -14.56 15.95
CA TYR A 253 -11.99 -14.51 16.00
C TYR A 253 -12.58 -15.07 14.71
N SER A 254 -13.72 -15.72 14.86
CA SER A 254 -14.46 -16.36 13.78
C SER A 254 -15.71 -15.55 13.44
N PHE A 255 -15.85 -15.16 12.18
CA PHE A 255 -16.98 -14.39 11.66
C PHE A 255 -17.67 -15.19 10.54
N PRO A 256 -18.98 -15.03 10.33
CA PRO A 256 -19.65 -15.66 9.20
C PRO A 256 -19.10 -15.10 7.88
N SER A 257 -18.73 -15.98 6.96
CA SER A 257 -18.29 -15.61 5.62
C SER A 257 -19.42 -14.89 4.87
N CYS A 258 -19.10 -13.76 4.24
CA CYS A 258 -20.00 -13.15 3.27
C CYS A 258 -19.91 -13.84 1.89
N ASN A 259 -18.92 -14.72 1.69
CA ASN A 259 -18.63 -15.31 0.40
C ASN A 259 -19.35 -16.65 0.21
N SER A 260 -20.28 -16.62 -0.73
CA SER A 260 -20.89 -17.75 -1.45
C SER A 260 -22.07 -18.47 -0.79
N ASN A 261 -23.13 -18.64 -1.59
CA ASN A 261 -23.81 -19.87 -2.04
C ASN A 261 -23.89 -21.13 -1.15
N THR A 262 -23.09 -21.29 -0.09
CA THR A 262 -23.11 -22.41 0.85
C THR A 262 -23.24 -21.86 2.26
N SER A 263 -24.42 -22.04 2.86
CA SER A 263 -24.68 -21.59 4.23
C SER A 263 -23.72 -22.25 5.22
N GLY A 264 -22.95 -21.45 5.97
CA GLY A 264 -22.19 -21.92 7.13
C GLY A 264 -20.67 -21.82 7.05
N GLU A 265 -20.10 -21.22 6.00
CA GLU A 265 -18.66 -20.93 5.99
C GLU A 265 -18.31 -19.87 7.05
N ILE A 266 -17.25 -20.15 7.81
CA ILE A 266 -16.74 -19.29 8.89
C ILE A 266 -15.35 -18.82 8.49
N GLU A 267 -15.13 -17.52 8.56
CA GLU A 267 -13.85 -16.88 8.31
C GLU A 267 -13.16 -16.53 9.63
N GLN A 268 -11.87 -16.82 9.69
CA GLN A 268 -11.03 -16.48 10.84
C GLN A 268 -10.23 -15.22 10.57
N TYR A 269 -10.11 -14.38 11.60
CA TYR A 269 -9.42 -13.10 11.58
C TYR A 269 -8.64 -12.90 12.87
N ARG A 270 -7.40 -12.41 12.77
CA ARG A 270 -6.66 -11.89 13.92
C ARG A 270 -7.19 -10.50 14.24
N PHE A 271 -7.79 -10.34 15.42
CA PHE A 271 -8.44 -9.10 15.82
C PHE A 271 -8.04 -8.72 17.25
N PRO A 272 -7.19 -7.70 17.43
CA PRO A 272 -6.80 -7.24 18.76
C PRO A 272 -7.92 -6.40 19.37
N ARG A 273 -8.62 -6.94 20.35
CA ARG A 273 -9.58 -6.17 21.16
C ARG A 273 -8.85 -5.26 22.14
N ALA A 274 -9.50 -4.18 22.55
CA ALA A 274 -9.01 -3.32 23.61
C ALA A 274 -8.61 -4.14 24.86
N GLY A 275 -7.40 -3.92 25.36
CA GLY A 275 -6.81 -4.65 26.50
C GLY A 275 -6.14 -5.99 26.17
N THR A 276 -6.28 -6.52 24.96
CA THR A 276 -5.54 -7.72 24.49
C THR A 276 -4.21 -7.34 23.83
N PRO A 277 -3.24 -8.26 23.69
CA PRO A 277 -1.98 -7.99 22.99
C PRO A 277 -2.21 -7.59 21.52
N ASN A 278 -1.43 -6.62 21.05
CA ASN A 278 -1.34 -6.25 19.64
C ASN A 278 -0.28 -7.08 18.89
N SER A 279 -0.24 -6.91 17.58
CA SER A 279 0.84 -7.42 16.73
C SER A 279 2.17 -6.77 17.08
N LYS A 280 3.28 -7.52 16.99
CA LYS A 280 4.63 -6.97 17.09
C LYS A 280 5.13 -6.54 15.72
N SER A 281 5.77 -5.39 15.64
CA SER A 281 6.37 -4.86 14.41
C SER A 281 7.88 -5.00 14.46
N ASN A 282 8.45 -5.75 13.52
CA ASN A 282 9.90 -5.89 13.35
C ASN A 282 10.33 -5.19 12.06
N LEU A 283 11.27 -4.26 12.16
CA LEU A 283 11.80 -3.56 10.99
C LEU A 283 12.98 -4.34 10.42
N LYS A 284 12.96 -4.60 9.12
CA LYS A 284 13.95 -5.41 8.39
C LYS A 284 14.31 -4.74 7.07
N LEU A 285 15.48 -5.05 6.53
CA LEU A 285 16.01 -4.47 5.31
C LEU A 285 16.36 -5.57 4.31
N LEU A 286 15.78 -5.49 3.11
CA LEU A 286 16.15 -6.33 1.98
C LEU A 286 17.23 -5.64 1.17
N GLU A 287 18.27 -6.38 0.81
CA GLU A 287 19.25 -5.97 -0.18
C GLU A 287 19.31 -7.00 -1.30
N PHE A 288 19.40 -6.55 -2.56
CA PHE A 288 19.62 -7.44 -3.69
C PHE A 288 20.31 -6.70 -4.84
N ARG A 289 20.83 -7.47 -5.80
CA ARG A 289 21.47 -6.96 -7.02
C ARG A 289 20.79 -7.50 -8.27
N LEU A 290 21.07 -6.85 -9.39
CA LEU A 290 20.73 -7.37 -10.71
C LEU A 290 21.98 -7.93 -11.38
N SER A 291 21.85 -9.14 -11.91
CA SER A 291 22.85 -9.75 -12.79
C SER A 291 22.89 -9.05 -14.15
N GLU A 292 23.91 -9.36 -14.97
CA GLU A 292 24.00 -8.88 -16.36
C GLU A 292 22.75 -9.25 -17.20
N GLY A 293 22.10 -10.37 -16.88
CA GLY A 293 20.86 -10.82 -17.51
C GLY A 293 19.59 -10.16 -16.95
N MET A 294 19.71 -9.13 -16.11
CA MET A 294 18.60 -8.47 -15.40
C MET A 294 17.77 -9.41 -14.53
N GLN A 295 18.38 -10.48 -14.05
CA GLN A 295 17.81 -11.35 -13.02
C GLN A 295 18.21 -10.87 -11.64
N ILE A 296 17.30 -11.00 -10.69
CA ILE A 296 17.54 -10.67 -9.28
C ILE A 296 18.47 -11.74 -8.69
N ILE A 297 19.55 -11.30 -8.04
CA ILE A 297 20.58 -12.14 -7.42
C ILE A 297 21.02 -11.54 -6.08
N ASP A 298 21.79 -12.30 -5.31
CA ASP A 298 22.40 -11.86 -4.05
C ASP A 298 21.39 -11.23 -3.08
N VAL A 299 20.29 -11.95 -2.81
CA VAL A 299 19.23 -11.47 -1.92
C VAL A 299 19.66 -11.68 -0.46
N HIS A 300 19.85 -10.59 0.28
CA HIS A 300 20.14 -10.57 1.70
C HIS A 300 18.93 -10.02 2.46
N ASN A 301 18.52 -10.73 3.52
CA ASN A 301 17.51 -10.28 4.47
C ASN A 301 18.25 -9.85 5.74
N LEU A 302 18.29 -8.56 6.03
CA LEU A 302 18.93 -7.98 7.20
C LEU A 302 17.89 -7.62 8.26
N GLU A 303 18.25 -7.76 9.53
CA GLU A 303 17.39 -7.45 10.67
C GLU A 303 18.09 -6.43 11.57
N LEU A 304 17.30 -5.65 12.33
CA LEU A 304 17.88 -4.80 13.37
C LEU A 304 18.59 -5.68 14.41
N GLN A 305 19.84 -5.34 14.73
CA GLN A 305 20.62 -6.03 15.75
C GLN A 305 19.87 -6.17 17.08
N TYR A 306 19.19 -5.10 17.48
CA TYR A 306 18.26 -5.09 18.61
C TYR A 306 16.86 -4.72 18.09
N PRO A 307 15.83 -5.54 18.36
CA PRO A 307 14.46 -5.20 17.99
C PRO A 307 14.05 -3.84 18.55
N LEU A 308 13.17 -3.12 17.84
CA LEU A 308 12.66 -1.81 18.30
C LEU A 308 11.99 -1.90 19.68
N SER A 309 11.36 -3.03 20.00
CA SER A 309 10.77 -3.30 21.32
C SER A 309 11.82 -3.43 22.44
N HIS A 310 13.07 -3.78 22.11
CA HIS A 310 14.18 -3.78 23.07
C HIS A 310 14.74 -2.37 23.27
N LEU A 311 14.94 -1.64 22.16
CA LEU A 311 15.48 -0.29 22.16
C LEU A 311 14.50 0.72 22.79
N PHE A 312 13.20 0.53 22.56
CA PHE A 312 12.11 1.36 23.06
C PHE A 312 11.04 0.47 23.73
N PRO A 313 11.24 0.01 24.99
CA PRO A 313 10.34 -0.93 25.66
C PRO A 313 8.89 -0.46 25.84
N TRP A 314 8.66 0.85 25.71
CA TRP A 314 7.34 1.48 25.83
C TRP A 314 6.58 1.51 24.48
N MET A 315 7.25 1.26 23.35
CA MET A 315 6.64 1.34 22.03
C MET A 315 5.63 0.21 21.83
N GLU A 316 4.46 0.56 21.31
CA GLU A 316 3.41 -0.42 20.96
C GLU A 316 3.13 -0.38 19.45
N TYR A 317 3.21 0.81 18.86
CA TYR A 317 2.82 1.03 17.47
C TYR A 317 3.97 1.64 16.66
N LEU A 318 4.30 1.00 15.53
CA LEU A 318 5.13 1.57 14.48
C LEU A 318 4.22 2.30 13.49
N VAL A 319 4.09 3.61 13.66
CA VAL A 319 3.00 4.37 13.04
C VAL A 319 3.36 4.86 11.64
N ARG A 320 4.58 5.35 11.45
CA ARG A 320 5.12 5.80 10.16
C ARG A 320 6.58 5.40 10.06
N VAL A 321 7.02 5.16 8.84
CA VAL A 321 8.38 4.78 8.49
C VAL A 321 8.63 5.37 7.11
N ASP A 322 9.81 5.94 6.91
CA ASP A 322 10.30 6.25 5.57
C ASP A 322 11.82 6.45 5.59
N TRP A 323 12.39 6.61 4.40
CA TRP A 323 13.78 6.99 4.23
C TRP A 323 13.98 8.46 4.62
N SER A 324 15.13 8.76 5.23
CA SER A 324 15.51 10.15 5.48
C SER A 324 15.92 10.86 4.16
N PRO A 325 16.06 12.19 4.16
CA PRO A 325 16.66 12.92 3.03
C PRO A 325 18.08 12.45 2.66
N ASN A 326 18.78 11.77 3.58
CA ASN A 326 20.04 11.08 3.35
C ASN A 326 19.80 9.56 3.38
N PRO A 327 19.17 8.99 2.34
CA PRO A 327 18.71 7.60 2.32
C PRO A 327 19.85 6.58 2.32
N GLU A 328 21.11 7.03 2.17
CA GLU A 328 22.30 6.19 2.21
C GLU A 328 22.77 5.89 3.64
N LEU A 329 22.29 6.65 4.62
CA LEU A 329 22.75 6.54 6.00
C LEU A 329 21.60 6.26 6.95
N TYR A 330 20.46 6.94 6.77
CA TYR A 330 19.43 6.97 7.80
C TYR A 330 18.02 6.69 7.30
N LEU A 331 17.27 6.01 8.15
CA LEU A 331 15.83 5.82 8.11
C LEU A 331 15.20 6.59 9.27
N TRP A 332 13.95 7.01 9.13
CA TRP A 332 13.20 7.52 10.27
C TRP A 332 11.96 6.67 10.55
N VAL A 333 11.64 6.53 11.83
CA VAL A 333 10.46 5.82 12.31
C VAL A 333 9.71 6.67 13.33
N GLN A 334 8.39 6.58 13.30
CA GLN A 334 7.50 7.22 14.26
C GLN A 334 6.91 6.15 15.17
N LEU A 335 7.28 6.20 16.45
CA LEU A 335 6.87 5.26 17.48
C LEU A 335 5.81 5.90 18.37
N LEU A 336 4.81 5.12 18.75
CA LEU A 336 3.74 5.54 19.64
C LEU A 336 3.54 4.52 20.76
N ASP A 337 3.31 5.01 21.97
CA ASP A 337 3.05 4.17 23.12
C ASP A 337 1.62 3.61 23.10
N ARG A 338 1.35 2.62 23.95
CA ARG A 338 0.05 1.97 24.01
C ARG A 338 -1.10 2.91 24.40
N ARG A 339 -0.85 3.95 25.20
CA ARG A 339 -1.87 4.93 25.58
C ARG A 339 -2.08 6.01 24.53
N GLN A 340 -1.22 6.05 23.51
CA GLN A 340 -1.22 7.07 22.46
C GLN A 340 -1.01 8.48 23.02
N GLN A 341 -0.15 8.61 24.02
CA GLN A 341 0.16 9.85 24.75
C GLN A 341 1.63 10.25 24.62
N ARG A 342 2.51 9.39 24.09
CA ARG A 342 3.92 9.67 23.79
C ARG A 342 4.25 9.24 22.38
N LEU A 343 4.69 10.19 21.57
CA LEU A 343 5.12 9.98 20.21
C LEU A 343 6.59 10.36 20.08
N GLU A 344 7.40 9.47 19.50
CA GLU A 344 8.82 9.75 19.22
C GLU A 344 9.15 9.53 17.75
N LEU A 345 9.91 10.46 17.19
CA LEU A 345 10.54 10.33 15.88
C LEU A 345 11.99 9.91 16.10
N VAL A 346 12.34 8.74 15.59
CA VAL A 346 13.65 8.11 15.80
C VAL A 346 14.34 7.95 14.46
N LEU A 347 15.60 8.37 14.39
CA LEU A 347 16.48 8.16 13.26
C LEU A 347 17.33 6.91 13.50
N ILE A 348 17.39 6.01 12.53
CA ILE A 348 18.09 4.72 12.62
C ILE A 348 19.12 4.67 11.51
N SER A 349 20.40 4.45 11.85
CA SER A 349 21.46 4.21 10.85
C SER A 349 21.27 2.85 10.18
N LEU A 350 21.54 2.76 8.88
CA LEU A 350 21.56 1.50 8.13
C LEU A 350 22.56 0.49 8.69
N ASP A 351 23.63 0.94 9.36
CA ASP A 351 24.61 0.06 9.99
C ASP A 351 24.03 -0.78 11.14
N ASN A 352 22.83 -0.43 11.62
CA ASN A 352 22.11 -1.22 12.63
C ASN A 352 21.44 -2.47 12.05
N PHE A 353 21.37 -2.60 10.72
CA PHE A 353 20.82 -3.78 10.04
C PHE A 353 21.95 -4.78 9.75
N VAL A 354 21.84 -5.95 10.36
CA VAL A 354 22.84 -7.02 10.28
C VAL A 354 22.21 -8.28 9.73
N GLU A 355 23.01 -9.17 9.13
CA GLU A 355 22.51 -10.49 8.78
C GLU A 355 22.05 -11.22 10.04
N PRO A 356 20.87 -11.88 10.02
CA PRO A 356 20.39 -12.62 11.17
C PRO A 356 21.45 -13.65 11.54
N PRO A 357 21.84 -13.74 12.83
CA PRO A 357 22.86 -14.68 13.24
C PRO A 357 22.42 -16.09 12.80
N PRO A 358 23.30 -16.89 12.15
CA PRO A 358 23.00 -18.29 11.94
C PRO A 358 22.69 -18.90 13.31
N ASN A 359 21.72 -19.84 13.39
CA ASN A 359 21.21 -20.50 14.61
C ASN A 359 22.28 -21.25 15.45
N VAL A 360 23.39 -20.61 15.79
CA VAL A 360 24.52 -21.11 16.53
C VAL A 360 24.83 -20.04 17.55
N TYR A 361 24.73 -20.41 18.82
CA TYR A 361 25.24 -19.66 19.95
C TYR A 361 26.72 -19.31 19.74
N HIS A 362 26.98 -18.19 19.08
CA HIS A 362 28.25 -17.48 19.11
C HIS A 362 27.95 -16.06 19.58
N ASN A 363 27.69 -15.96 20.89
CA ASN A 363 28.06 -14.76 21.62
C ASN A 363 29.57 -14.59 21.44
N GLU A 364 29.99 -13.36 21.16
CA GLU A 364 31.38 -12.97 20.87
C GLU A 364 31.76 -13.19 19.41
N ASN A 365 31.50 -12.20 18.56
CA ASN A 365 32.52 -11.59 17.69
C ASN A 365 31.95 -10.36 16.94
N HIS A 366 32.64 -9.23 17.11
CA HIS A 366 32.49 -7.96 16.38
C HIS A 366 31.18 -7.17 16.59
N LEU A 367 30.89 -6.74 17.82
CA LEU A 367 30.12 -5.51 18.02
C LEU A 367 31.08 -4.32 17.88
N ASP A 368 31.38 -3.92 16.65
CA ASP A 368 31.92 -2.58 16.43
C ASP A 368 30.89 -1.55 16.94
N SER A 369 31.38 -0.46 17.51
CA SER A 369 30.56 0.60 18.10
C SER A 369 29.65 1.24 17.06
N MET A 370 28.42 0.75 16.94
CA MET A 370 27.44 1.28 16.00
C MET A 370 26.70 2.48 16.59
N GLU A 371 26.28 3.38 15.71
CA GLU A 371 25.49 4.56 16.08
C GLU A 371 24.14 4.12 16.64
N SER A 372 23.95 4.37 17.94
CA SER A 372 22.66 4.16 18.61
C SER A 372 21.55 4.95 17.90
N PRO A 373 20.33 4.41 17.78
CA PRO A 373 19.19 5.15 17.26
C PRO A 373 19.03 6.51 17.95
N LEU A 374 18.85 7.56 17.15
CA LEU A 374 18.78 8.93 17.64
C LEU A 374 17.31 9.38 17.72
N VAL A 375 16.82 9.72 18.91
CA VAL A 375 15.51 10.37 19.05
C VAL A 375 15.64 11.83 18.65
N ILE A 376 15.04 12.20 17.52
CA ILE A 376 15.12 13.56 16.96
C ILE A 376 13.93 14.44 17.36
N TRP A 377 12.80 13.83 17.76
CA TRP A 377 11.64 14.55 18.25
C TRP A 377 10.85 13.70 19.24
N THR A 378 10.36 14.33 20.30
CA THR A 378 9.46 13.70 21.28
C THR A 378 8.28 14.65 21.53
N GLU A 379 7.08 14.11 21.46
CA GLU A 379 5.85 14.81 21.81
C GLU A 379 5.12 14.01 22.89
N THR A 380 4.53 14.72 23.87
CA THR A 380 3.68 14.12 24.90
C THR A 380 2.38 14.90 25.06
N SER A 381 1.27 14.20 25.33
CA SER A 381 -0.08 14.77 25.42
C SER A 381 -0.86 14.07 26.53
N ASP A 382 -1.53 14.85 27.37
CA ASP A 382 -2.39 14.33 28.44
C ASP A 382 -3.73 13.78 27.93
N ILE A 383 -4.06 14.07 26.67
CA ILE A 383 -5.30 13.65 26.01
C ILE A 383 -5.00 12.42 25.15
N TRP A 384 -4.55 12.64 23.91
CA TRP A 384 -4.04 11.65 22.97
C TRP A 384 -3.24 12.33 21.85
N MET A 385 -2.53 11.53 21.06
CA MET A 385 -1.76 11.95 19.89
C MET A 385 -2.55 11.70 18.61
N ASN A 386 -2.75 12.77 17.83
CA ASN A 386 -3.31 12.63 16.49
C ASN A 386 -2.18 12.43 15.49
N VAL A 387 -2.10 11.23 14.92
CA VAL A 387 -1.10 10.91 13.91
C VAL A 387 -1.46 11.56 12.58
N ILE A 388 -0.58 12.43 12.09
CA ILE A 388 -0.71 13.11 10.80
C ILE A 388 0.28 12.56 9.79
N LYS A 389 -0.11 12.56 8.50
CA LYS A 389 0.72 12.05 7.39
C LYS A 389 1.96 12.89 7.06
N LYS A 390 2.06 14.12 7.59
CA LYS A 390 3.09 15.07 7.16
C LYS A 390 4.20 15.14 8.22
N ILE A 391 5.29 14.42 7.99
CA ILE A 391 6.55 14.63 8.70
C ILE A 391 7.66 14.61 7.64
N MET A 392 8.31 15.78 7.53
CA MET A 392 9.33 16.22 6.57
C MET A 392 8.87 16.46 5.13
#